data_AF-A0A8T6FYH7-F1
#
_entry.id   AF-A0A8T6FYH7-F1
#
_cell.length_a   1.000
_cell.length_b   1.000
_cell.length_c   1.000
_cell.angle_alpha   90.00
_cell.angle_beta   90.00
_cell.angle_gamma   90.00
#
_symmetry.space_group_name_H-M   'P 1'
#
loop_
_entity.id
_entity.type
_entity.pdbx_description
1 polymer ?
#
loop_
_entity_poly.entity_id
_entity_poly.type
_entity_poly.pdbx_seq_one_letter_code
_entity_poly.pdbx_strand_id
1 'polypeptide(L)'
;MQTKKKRLTLDLDPPVQRRLKAVAALKGISMRRYCQAAIDKELARDEANGAFAGSFNIESLVALQEEAFGDKVLPADGAELIREARESRSSS
;
A
#
# COMPACT_ATOMS: atom_id res chain seq x y z
N MET A 1 -7.45 -17.38 18.90
CA MET A 1 -8.15 -17.06 17.63
C MET A 1 -7.10 -16.94 16.53
N GLN A 2 -7.13 -17.78 15.49
CA GLN A 2 -6.17 -17.66 14.38
C GLN A 2 -6.52 -16.40 13.57
N THR A 3 -5.73 -15.34 13.71
CA THR A 3 -5.84 -14.13 12.90
C THR A 3 -5.61 -14.49 11.44
N LYS A 4 -6.68 -14.43 10.61
CA LYS A 4 -6.57 -14.65 9.17
C LYS A 4 -5.61 -13.62 8.58
N LYS A 5 -4.52 -14.07 7.95
CA LYS A 5 -3.55 -13.19 7.29
C LYS A 5 -4.25 -12.41 6.18
N LYS A 6 -4.23 -11.08 6.26
CA LYS A 6 -4.75 -10.20 5.20
C LYS A 6 -3.75 -10.15 4.04
N ARG A 7 -4.27 -10.12 2.80
CA ARG A 7 -3.45 -9.99 1.59
C ARG A 7 -3.25 -8.51 1.28
N LEU A 8 -2.01 -8.11 1.09
CA LEU A 8 -1.63 -6.81 0.55
C LEU A 8 -1.21 -7.02 -0.91
N THR A 9 -1.83 -6.28 -1.83
CA THR A 9 -1.45 -6.22 -3.25
C THR A 9 -0.76 -4.88 -3.47
N LEU A 10 0.38 -4.90 -4.18
CA LEU A 10 1.17 -3.71 -4.48
C LEU A 10 1.37 -3.65 -5.99
N ASP A 11 1.00 -2.54 -6.61
CA ASP A 11 1.35 -2.24 -7.98
C ASP A 11 2.78 -1.69 -7.99
N LEU A 12 3.64 -2.30 -8.80
CA LEU A 12 5.08 -2.00 -8.84
C LEU A 12 5.52 -1.84 -10.28
N ASP A 13 6.35 -0.83 -10.52
CA ASP A 13 6.99 -0.71 -11.81
C ASP A 13 7.90 -1.93 -12.10
N PRO A 14 7.97 -2.42 -13.35
CA PRO A 14 8.75 -3.59 -13.70
C PRO A 14 10.24 -3.54 -13.27
N PRO A 15 10.94 -2.39 -13.27
CA PRO A 15 12.30 -2.29 -12.74
C PRO A 15 12.38 -2.53 -11.23
N VAL A 16 11.42 -1.99 -10.46
CA VAL A 16 11.37 -2.12 -8.99
C VAL A 16 11.09 -3.57 -8.61
N GLN A 17 10.13 -4.21 -9.28
CA GLN A 17 9.82 -5.62 -9.06
C GLN A 17 11.04 -6.52 -9.32
N ARG A 18 11.78 -6.27 -10.41
CA ARG A 18 13.01 -7.01 -10.73
C ARG A 18 14.06 -6.85 -9.62
N ARG A 19 14.28 -5.63 -9.14
CA ARG A 19 15.22 -5.36 -8.05
C ARG A 19 14.84 -6.07 -6.76
N LEU A 20 13.56 -6.02 -6.36
CA LEU A 20 13.07 -6.72 -5.17
C LEU A 20 13.27 -8.23 -5.27
N LYS A 21 12.95 -8.81 -6.43
CA LYS A 21 13.12 -10.25 -6.67
C LYS A 21 14.59 -10.66 -6.62
N ALA A 22 15.48 -9.89 -7.22
CA ALA A 22 16.92 -10.15 -7.20
C ALA A 22 17.48 -10.12 -5.78
N VAL A 23 17.14 -9.08 -4.99
CA VAL A 23 17.63 -8.96 -3.61
C VAL A 23 17.08 -10.08 -2.72
N ALA A 24 15.81 -10.45 -2.87
CA ALA A 24 15.23 -11.57 -2.15
C ALA A 24 15.94 -12.90 -2.47
N ALA A 25 16.25 -13.13 -3.75
CA ALA A 25 16.99 -14.30 -4.20
C ALA A 25 18.41 -14.34 -3.63
N LEU A 26 19.14 -13.21 -3.65
CA LEU A 26 20.48 -13.09 -3.04
C LEU A 26 20.46 -13.37 -1.53
N LYS A 27 19.34 -13.08 -0.86
CA LYS A 27 19.14 -13.36 0.57
C LYS A 27 18.58 -14.77 0.85
N GLY A 28 18.34 -15.58 -0.19
CA GLY A 28 17.78 -16.93 -0.03
C GLY A 28 16.36 -16.95 0.54
N ILE A 29 15.58 -15.88 0.36
CA ILE A 29 14.21 -15.76 0.90
C ILE A 29 13.20 -15.43 -0.20
N SER A 30 11.92 -15.69 0.07
CA SER A 30 10.86 -15.29 -0.84
C SER A 30 10.71 -13.77 -0.90
N MET A 31 10.31 -13.25 -2.06
CA MET A 31 10.05 -11.83 -2.26
C MET A 31 9.02 -11.30 -1.26
N ARG A 32 7.97 -12.08 -0.93
CA ARG A 32 7.00 -11.73 0.11
C ARG A 32 7.67 -11.50 1.47
N ARG A 33 8.54 -12.42 1.89
CA ARG A 33 9.24 -12.33 3.18
C ARG A 33 10.20 -11.14 3.21
N TYR A 34 10.86 -10.87 2.08
CA TYR A 34 11.70 -9.70 1.94
C TYR A 34 10.90 -8.40 2.08
N CYS A 35 9.79 -8.25 1.35
CA CYS A 35 8.94 -7.06 1.43
C CYS A 35 8.34 -6.88 2.83
N GLN A 36 7.88 -7.97 3.47
CA GLN A 36 7.38 -7.94 4.85
C GLN A 36 8.45 -7.37 5.80
N ALA A 37 9.66 -7.93 5.78
CA ALA A 37 10.73 -7.48 6.66
C ALA A 37 11.17 -6.03 6.39
N ALA A 38 11.10 -5.59 5.13
CA ALA A 38 11.39 -4.20 4.77
C ALA A 38 10.33 -3.23 5.32
N ILE A 39 9.04 -3.59 5.20
CA ILE A 39 7.92 -2.81 5.75
C ILE A 39 8.02 -2.75 7.28
N ASP A 40 8.20 -3.89 7.94
CA ASP A 40 8.29 -3.96 9.40
C ASP A 40 9.45 -3.10 9.94
N LYS A 41 10.58 -3.08 9.22
CA LYS A 41 11.75 -2.27 9.57
C LYS A 41 11.47 -0.77 9.47
N GLU A 42 10.80 -0.34 8.40
CA GLU A 42 10.49 1.09 8.23
C GLU A 42 9.44 1.53 9.26
N LEU A 43 8.40 0.73 9.49
CA LEU A 43 7.41 1.01 10.53
C LEU A 43 8.03 1.13 11.92
N ALA A 44 8.91 0.20 12.29
CA ALA A 44 9.61 0.27 13.58
C ALA A 44 10.49 1.52 13.69
N ARG A 45 11.06 2.00 12.58
CA ARG A 45 11.83 3.24 12.53
C ARG A 45 10.94 4.46 12.71
N ASP A 46 9.80 4.50 12.04
CA ASP A 46 8.82 5.57 12.16
C ASP A 46 8.24 5.65 13.58
N GLU A 47 7.93 4.50 14.18
CA GLU A 47 7.52 4.39 15.59
C GLU A 47 8.59 4.93 16.53
N ALA A 48 9.86 4.53 16.34
CA ALA A 48 10.96 5.02 17.15
C ALA A 48 11.19 6.53 17.00
N ASN A 49 10.90 7.09 15.82
CA ASN A 49 10.99 8.53 15.54
C ASN A 49 9.76 9.31 16.01
N GLY A 50 8.78 8.66 16.66
CA GLY A 50 7.58 9.32 17.16
C GLY A 50 6.57 9.69 16.07
N ALA A 51 6.65 9.10 14.88
CA ALA A 51 5.71 9.38 13.78
C ALA A 51 4.25 9.06 14.16
N PHE A 52 4.03 8.10 15.06
CA PHE A 52 2.72 7.76 15.60
C PHE A 52 2.31 8.57 16.83
N ALA A 53 3.18 9.45 17.35
CA ALA A 53 2.88 10.34 18.48
C ALA A 53 2.42 11.75 18.02
N GLY A 54 2.51 12.05 16.72
CA GLY A 54 2.06 13.31 16.15
C GLY A 54 0.55 13.35 15.95
N SER A 55 -0.07 14.48 16.31
CA SER A 55 -1.48 14.77 16.01
C SER A 55 -1.77 14.52 14.53
N PHE A 56 -2.83 13.78 14.23
CA PHE A 56 -3.40 13.64 12.89
C PHE A 56 -3.52 15.04 12.25
N ASN A 57 -2.61 15.38 11.33
CA ASN A 57 -2.63 16.67 10.66
C ASN A 57 -3.52 16.55 9.41
N ILE A 58 -4.74 17.06 9.53
CA ILE A 58 -5.75 17.04 8.45
C ILE A 58 -5.22 17.68 7.18
N GLU A 59 -4.39 18.73 7.28
CA GLU A 59 -3.81 19.42 6.11
C GLU A 59 -2.86 18.52 5.32
N SER A 60 -2.06 17.70 6.02
CA SER A 60 -1.19 16.72 5.34
C SER A 60 -1.96 15.61 4.62
N LEU A 61 -3.16 15.26 5.13
CA LEU A 61 -4.02 14.27 4.49
C LEU A 61 -4.70 14.82 3.25
N VAL A 62 -5.13 16.08 3.29
CA VAL A 62 -5.69 16.78 2.12
C VAL A 62 -4.63 16.91 1.02
N ALA A 63 -3.41 17.32 1.37
CA ALA A 63 -2.31 17.40 0.40
C ALA A 63 -1.96 16.03 -0.23
N LEU A 64 -1.97 14.96 0.57
CA LEU A 64 -1.71 13.60 0.06
C LEU A 64 -2.85 13.10 -0.84
N GLN A 65 -4.09 13.46 -0.53
CA GLN A 65 -5.25 13.15 -1.35
C GLN A 65 -5.16 13.88 -2.70
N GLU A 66 -4.80 15.16 -2.69
CA GLU A 66 -4.57 15.95 -3.90
C GLU A 66 -3.39 15.42 -4.73
N GLU A 67 -2.30 14.96 -4.10
CA GLU A 67 -1.18 14.34 -4.82
C GLU A 67 -1.59 13.01 -5.48
N ALA A 68 -2.31 12.15 -4.75
CA ALA A 68 -2.68 10.82 -5.23
C ALA A 68 -3.85 10.84 -6.22
N PHE A 69 -4.77 11.79 -6.10
CA PHE A 69 -6.03 11.83 -6.87
C PHE A 69 -6.24 13.13 -7.67
N GLY A 70 -5.38 14.13 -7.54
CA GLY A 70 -5.56 15.46 -8.13
C GLY A 70 -6.80 16.17 -7.58
N ASP A 71 -7.46 16.97 -8.43
CA ASP A 71 -8.75 17.62 -8.13
C ASP A 71 -9.97 16.66 -8.17
N LYS A 72 -9.74 15.34 -8.31
CA LYS A 72 -10.85 14.39 -8.36
C LYS A 72 -11.34 14.08 -6.95
N VAL A 73 -12.43 14.74 -6.56
CA VAL A 73 -13.26 14.29 -5.45
C VAL A 73 -13.82 12.92 -5.84
N LEU A 74 -13.38 11.86 -5.15
CA LEU A 74 -13.94 10.53 -5.34
C LEU A 74 -15.43 10.57 -5.01
N PRO A 75 -16.33 10.31 -5.97
CA PRO A 75 -17.75 10.30 -5.69
C PRO A 75 -18.05 9.02 -4.91
N ALA A 76 -18.53 9.19 -3.67
CA ALA A 76 -19.06 8.13 -2.80
C ALA A 76 -18.07 7.06 -2.29
N ASP A 77 -18.60 6.23 -1.38
CA ASP A 77 -17.91 5.13 -0.68
C ASP A 77 -17.09 4.28 -1.66
N GLY A 78 -15.81 4.09 -1.37
CA GLY A 78 -14.89 3.31 -2.20
C GLY A 78 -15.37 1.89 -2.48
N ALA A 79 -16.26 1.33 -1.67
CA ALA A 79 -16.91 0.06 -1.94
C ALA A 79 -17.79 0.08 -3.21
N GLU A 80 -18.43 1.22 -3.49
CA GLU A 80 -19.34 1.39 -4.62
C GLU A 80 -18.55 1.51 -5.95
N LEU A 81 -17.45 2.25 -5.95
CA LEU A 81 -16.52 2.36 -7.08
C LEU A 81 -15.90 1.00 -7.47
N ILE A 82 -15.57 0.17 -6.47
CA ILE A 82 -15.06 -1.18 -6.71
C ILE A 82 -16.13 -2.10 -7.30
N ARG A 83 -17.40 -1.92 -6.90
CA ARG A 83 -18.53 -2.67 -7.45
C ARG A 83 -18.78 -2.30 -8.91
N GLU A 84 -18.87 -1.01 -9.23
CA GLU A 84 -19.08 -0.53 -10.60
C GLU A 84 -17.98 -1.02 -11.55
N ALA A 85 -16.71 -0.91 -11.16
CA ALA A 85 -15.59 -1.37 -11.98
C ALA A 85 -15.61 -2.89 -12.27
N ARG A 86 -16.24 -3.69 -11.40
CA ARG A 86 -16.43 -5.12 -11.63
C ARG A 86 -17.58 -5.38 -12.61
N GLU A 87 -18.68 -4.65 -12.46
CA GLU A 87 -19.86 -4.78 -13.31
C GLU A 87 -19.56 -4.38 -14.77
N SER A 88 -18.77 -3.32 -14.99
CA SER A 88 -18.32 -2.89 -16.32
C SER A 88 -17.40 -3.93 -17.00
N ARG A 89 -16.69 -4.75 -16.23
CA ARG A 89 -15.78 -5.78 -16.77
C ARG A 89 -16.50 -7.07 -17.14
N SER A 90 -17.65 -7.35 -16.53
CA SER A 90 -18.49 -8.52 -16.84
C SER A 90 -19.49 -8.29 -17.98
N SER A 91 -19.60 -7.06 -18.47
CA SER A 91 -20.53 -6.66 -19.53
C SER A 91 -19.84 -6.40 -20.89
N SER A 92 -18.56 -6.76 -21.02
CA SER A 92 -17.80 -6.83 -22.28
C SER A 92 -17.54 -8.27 -22.72
#